data_AF-G9KN69-F1
#
_entry.id   AF-G9KN69-F1
#
_cell.length_a   1.000
_cell.length_b   1.000
_cell.length_c   1.000
_cell.angle_alpha   90.00
_cell.angle_beta   90.00
_cell.angle_gamma   90.00
#
_symmetry.space_group_name_H-M   'P 1'
#
loop_
_entity.id
_entity.type
_entity.pdbx_description
1 polymer ?
#
loop_
_entity_poly.entity_id
_entity_poly.type
_entity_poly.pdbx_seq_one_letter_code
_entity_poly.pdbx_strand_id
1 'polypeptide(L)' 'IKLVDFQDAKTSAETISTWVESKTDGKIKDMFSEEDFGPLTRLVLVNAIYFKGDWKQKFTKESTQLMNFTKKDGAAVK' A
#
# COMPACT_ATOMS: atom_id res chain seq x y z
N ILE A 1 17.69 -7.48 -8.15
CA ILE A 1 16.76 -8.09 -9.12
C ILE A 1 16.28 -9.41 -8.52
N LYS A 2 14.97 -9.67 -8.48
CA LYS A 2 14.41 -10.94 -8.00
C LYS A 2 13.78 -11.63 -9.20
N LEU A 3 14.15 -12.89 -9.43
CA LEU A 3 13.57 -13.70 -10.49
C LEU A 3 12.27 -14.32 -9.97
N VAL A 4 11.23 -14.26 -10.80
CA VAL A 4 9.91 -14.86 -10.56
C VAL A 4 9.44 -15.48 -11.88
N ASP A 5 8.55 -16.46 -11.79
CA ASP A 5 7.93 -17.07 -12.97
C ASP A 5 6.54 -16.49 -13.20
N PHE A 6 6.42 -15.57 -14.15
CA PHE A 6 5.12 -14.95 -14.47
C PHE A 6 4.12 -15.90 -15.15
N GLN A 7 4.52 -17.13 -15.50
CA GLN A 7 3.55 -18.17 -15.87
C GLN A 7 2.78 -18.68 -14.64
N ASP A 8 3.41 -18.63 -13.46
CA ASP A 8 2.74 -18.76 -12.17
C ASP A 8 2.42 -17.36 -11.63
N ALA A 9 1.39 -16.75 -12.22
CA ALA A 9 0.96 -15.40 -11.92
C ALA A 9 0.64 -15.21 -10.43
N LYS A 10 -0.04 -16.19 -9.82
CA LYS A 10 -0.39 -16.18 -8.41
C LYS A 10 0.84 -16.14 -7.51
N THR A 11 1.77 -17.09 -7.68
CA THR A 11 3.00 -17.13 -6.88
C THR A 11 3.85 -15.87 -7.10
N SER A 12 3.88 -15.34 -8.33
CA SER A 12 4.57 -14.08 -8.64
C SER A 12 3.97 -12.89 -7.90
N ALA A 13 2.64 -12.77 -7.89
CA ALA A 13 1.90 -11.72 -7.17
C ALA A 13 2.13 -11.81 -5.65
N GLU A 14 2.01 -13.01 -5.08
CA GLU A 14 2.29 -13.24 -3.65
C GLU A 14 3.75 -12.91 -3.31
N THR A 15 4.69 -13.28 -4.17
CA THR A 15 6.12 -13.03 -3.97
C THR A 15 6.47 -11.55 -3.95
N ILE A 16 5.88 -10.77 -4.87
CA ILE A 16 6.09 -9.33 -4.97
C ILE A 16 5.36 -8.62 -3.82
N SER A 17 4.10 -8.95 -3.57
CA SER A 17 3.30 -8.37 -2.49
C SER A 17 3.92 -8.61 -1.11
N THR A 18 4.40 -9.83 -0.84
CA THR A 18 5.14 -10.14 0.41
C THR A 18 6.39 -9.28 0.56
N TRP A 19 7.13 -9.07 -0.53
CA TRP A 19 8.30 -8.20 -0.50
C TRP A 19 7.90 -6.75 -0.19
N VAL A 20 6.86 -6.21 -0.85
CA VAL A 20 6.34 -4.86 -0.61
C VAL A 20 5.86 -4.68 0.83
N GLU A 21 5.09 -5.63 1.35
CA GLU A 21 4.62 -5.65 2.74
C GLU A 21 5.80 -5.58 3.72
N SER A 22 6.86 -6.35 3.48
CA SER A 22 8.07 -6.31 4.31
C SER A 22 8.81 -4.97 4.27
N LYS A 23 8.69 -4.21 3.17
CA LYS A 23 9.33 -2.89 3.00
C LYS A 23 8.48 -1.74 3.51
N THR A 24 7.22 -2.00 3.84
CA THR A 24 6.23 -0.97 4.17
C THR A 24 5.62 -1.17 5.55
N ASP A 25 6.29 -1.91 6.43
CA ASP A 25 5.78 -2.20 7.79
C ASP A 25 4.36 -2.81 7.76
N GLY A 26 4.10 -3.64 6.73
CA GLY A 26 2.80 -4.24 6.47
C GLY A 26 1.67 -3.26 6.14
N LYS A 27 1.99 -2.04 5.69
CA LYS A 27 0.98 -1.03 5.35
C LYS A 27 0.53 -1.08 3.89
N ILE A 28 1.37 -1.58 3.00
CA ILE A 28 0.99 -1.84 1.61
C ILE A 28 0.97 -3.36 1.44
N LYS A 29 -0.22 -3.89 1.17
CA LYS A 29 -0.49 -5.31 0.97
C LYS A 29 -1.16 -5.52 -0.37
N ASP A 30 -1.12 -6.76 -0.86
CA ASP A 30 -1.88 -7.20 -2.03
C ASP A 30 -1.73 -6.23 -3.22
N MET A 31 -0.48 -5.82 -3.48
CA MET A 31 -0.18 -4.79 -4.48
C MET A 31 -0.53 -5.24 -5.90
N PHE A 32 -0.43 -6.54 -6.15
CA PHE A 32 -0.81 -7.19 -7.39
C PHE A 32 -1.69 -8.40 -7.11
N SER A 33 -2.61 -8.67 -8.02
CA SER A 33 -3.42 -9.88 -8.13
C SER A 33 -2.83 -10.81 -9.21
N GLU A 34 -3.32 -12.04 -9.29
CA GLU A 34 -2.94 -12.97 -10.36
C GLU A 34 -3.38 -12.49 -11.75
N GLU A 35 -4.41 -11.65 -11.83
CA GLU A 35 -4.91 -11.08 -13.09
C GLU A 35 -3.96 -10.03 -13.69
N ASP A 36 -3.04 -9.49 -12.89
CA ASP A 36 -2.08 -8.48 -13.32
C ASP A 36 -0.89 -9.07 -14.12
N PHE A 37 -0.71 -10.38 -14.10
CA PHE A 37 0.39 -11.07 -14.80
C PHE A 37 -0.13 -12.12 -15.78
N GLY A 38 0.61 -12.32 -16.87
CA GLY A 38 0.28 -13.34 -17.85
C GLY A 38 1.49 -13.84 -18.65
N PRO A 39 1.28 -14.74 -19.62
CA PRO A 39 2.35 -15.42 -20.36
C PRO A 39 3.31 -14.50 -21.13
N LEU A 40 2.92 -13.23 -21.34
CA LEU A 40 3.72 -12.22 -22.02
C LEU A 40 4.44 -11.25 -21.06
N THR A 41 4.17 -11.31 -19.75
CA THR A 41 4.89 -10.49 -18.77
C THR A 41 6.35 -10.92 -18.72
N ARG A 42 7.27 -9.95 -18.86
CA ARG A 42 8.73 -10.20 -18.87
C ARG A 42 9.47 -9.49 -17.75
N LEU A 43 8.95 -8.34 -17.31
CA LEU A 43 9.55 -7.50 -16.28
C LEU A 43 8.46 -6.67 -15.61
N VAL A 44 8.59 -6.51 -14.30
CA VAL A 44 7.79 -5.58 -13.50
C VAL A 44 8.75 -4.73 -12.69
N LEU A 45 8.55 -3.41 -12.73
CA LEU A 45 9.28 -2.46 -11.89
C LEU A 45 8.38 -2.02 -10.74
N VAL A 46 8.85 -2.23 -9.50
CA VAL A 46 8.07 -1.96 -8.28
C VAL A 46 8.75 -0.90 -7.44
N ASN A 47 7.98 0.11 -7.03
CA ASN A 47 8.37 1.10 -6.03
C ASN A 47 7.25 1.24 -5.00
N ALA A 48 7.60 1.16 -3.71
CA ALA A 48 6.65 1.27 -2.62
C ALA A 48 7.25 2.12 -1.50
N ILE A 49 6.48 3.10 -1.02
CA ILE A 49 6.92 4.07 -0.02
C ILE A 49 5.85 4.16 1.06
N TYR A 50 6.25 3.94 2.31
CA TYR A 50 5.43 4.19 3.50
C TYR A 50 6.13 5.18 4.42
N PHE A 51 5.37 6.16 4.93
CA PHE A 51 5.88 7.16 5.85
C PHE A 51 4.96 7.31 7.06
N LYS A 52 5.57 7.23 8.25
CA LYS A 52 4.95 7.58 9.53
C LYS A 52 5.98 8.30 10.37
N GLY A 53 5.79 9.60 10.55
CA GLY A 53 6.68 10.46 11.33
C GLY A 53 6.08 10.82 12.68
N ASP A 54 6.96 11.06 13.64
CA ASP A 54 6.59 11.73 14.88
C ASP A 54 6.60 13.25 14.68
N TRP A 55 5.54 13.91 15.14
CA TRP A 55 5.53 15.37 15.20
C TRP A 55 6.56 15.87 16.20
N LYS A 56 7.25 16.97 15.88
CA LYS A 56 8.15 17.67 16.80
C LYS A 56 7.42 18.12 18.08
N GLN A 57 6.18 18.57 17.91
CA GLN A 57 5.24 18.85 19.00
C GLN A 57 4.03 17.93 18.79
N LYS A 58 3.91 16.88 19.63
CA LYS A 58 2.85 15.88 19.50
C LYS A 58 1.51 16.43 19.98
N PHE A 59 0.43 15.95 19.38
CA PHE A 59 -0.92 16.20 19.87
C PHE A 59 -1.21 15.36 21.11
N THR A 60 -1.94 15.94 22.06
CA THR A 60 -2.50 15.21 23.20
C THR A 60 -3.65 14.33 22.71
N LYS A 61 -3.56 13.02 22.91
CA LYS A 61 -4.53 12.05 22.36
C LYS A 61 -5.94 12.31 22.87
N GLU A 62 -6.06 12.69 24.14
CA GLU A 62 -7.32 12.96 24.86
C GLU A 62 -8.05 14.19 24.30
N SER A 63 -7.34 15.08 23.60
CA SER A 63 -7.92 16.24 22.94
C SER A 63 -8.47 15.92 21.54
N THR A 64 -8.29 14.70 21.03
CA THR A 64 -8.84 14.28 19.73
C THR A 64 -10.33 13.99 19.86
N GLN A 65 -11.15 14.70 19.08
CA GLN A 65 -12.62 14.57 19.13
C GLN A 65 -13.22 14.55 17.73
N LEU A 66 -14.39 13.92 17.60
CA LEU A 66 -15.16 13.87 16.36
C LEU A 66 -15.69 15.27 16.02
N MET A 67 -15.36 15.79 14.85
CA MET A 67 -15.81 17.09 14.37
C MET A 67 -16.22 16.98 12.90
N ASN A 68 -17.06 17.90 12.44
CA ASN A 68 -17.48 17.91 11.04
C ASN A 68 -16.30 18.24 10.12
N PHE A 69 -16.11 17.42 9.08
CA PHE A 69 -15.23 17.69 7.95
C PHE A 69 -16.07 17.96 6.71
N THR A 70 -15.97 19.17 6.16
CA THR A 70 -16.65 19.53 4.90
C THR A 70 -15.78 19.09 3.73
N LYS A 71 -16.27 18.10 2.98
CA LYS A 71 -15.62 17.65 1.74
C LYS A 71 -15.67 18.73 0.66
N LYS A 72 -14.88 18.55 -0.40
CA LYS A 72 -14.85 19.45 -1.56
C LYS A 72 -16.22 19.61 -2.24
N ASP A 73 -17.06 18.59 -2.19
CA ASP A 73 -18.44 18.60 -2.73
C ASP A 73 -19.45 19.29 -1.81
N GLY A 74 -19.02 19.83 -0.66
CA GLY A 74 -19.87 20.50 0.33
C GLY A 74 -20.57 19.56 1.31
N ALA A 75 -20.53 18.24 1.11
CA ALA A 75 -21.10 17.30 2.08
C ALA A 75 -20.23 17.23 3.34
N ALA A 76 -20.88 17.27 4.51
CA ALA A 76 -20.21 17.09 5.79
C ALA A 76 -20.17 15.60 6.17
N VAL A 77 -19.00 15.15 6.62
CA VAL A 77 -18.81 13.86 7.28
C VAL A 77 -18.34 14.10 8.71
N LYS A 78 -18.64 13.15 9.60
CA LYS A 78 -18.08 13.10 10.94
C LYS A 78 -17.05 12.00 10.99
#